data_AF-A0A3M5GWI7-F1
#
_entry.id   AF-A0A3M5GWI7-F1
#
_cell.length_a   1.000
_cell.length_b   1.000
_cell.length_c   1.000
_cell.angle_alpha   90.00
_cell.angle_beta   90.00
_cell.angle_gamma   90.00
#
_symmetry.space_group_name_H-M   'P 1'
#
loop_
_entity.id
_entity.type
_entity.pdbx_description
1 polymer ?
#
loop_
_entity_poly.entity_id
_entity_poly.type
_entity_poly.pdbx_seq_one_letter_code
_entity_poly.pdbx_strand_id
1 'polypeptide(L)'
;MAAAGLESQGRIDFRRKMTLPDGRDDEAVVSLALFIDPELPDASNFICHQHRPELIWVRGWQNHPNGADGILAITYLADPERLEPRWRAIYGNAVTYNGAALEADTRCGVLRAIDAATAALEFPGVELPAITRERPHAISIRLRTTSLNDLRAILARNDVAHHEIRGHEIPDRVLVAPHAAGNVILDFVQSI
;
A
#
# COMPACT_ATOMS: atom_id res chain seq x y z
N MET A 1 18.69 -9.13 1.36
CA MET A 1 18.17 -9.01 -0.02
C MET A 1 19.18 -9.50 -1.04
N ALA A 2 20.30 -8.79 -1.33
CA ALA A 2 21.30 -9.29 -2.29
C ALA A 2 21.90 -10.66 -1.91
N ALA A 3 22.32 -10.83 -0.65
CA ALA A 3 22.77 -12.13 -0.14
C ALA A 3 21.68 -13.21 -0.12
N ALA A 4 20.41 -12.83 -0.23
CA ALA A 4 19.26 -13.73 -0.32
C ALA A 4 18.86 -14.00 -1.79
N GLY A 5 19.67 -13.57 -2.77
CA GLY A 5 19.49 -13.87 -4.19
C GLY A 5 18.74 -12.81 -5.01
N LEU A 6 18.35 -11.67 -4.43
CA LEU A 6 17.74 -10.59 -5.22
C LEU A 6 18.78 -9.80 -5.99
N GLU A 7 18.60 -9.72 -7.31
CA GLU A 7 19.41 -8.87 -8.18
C GLU A 7 19.25 -7.39 -7.79
N SER A 8 20.37 -6.68 -7.69
CA SER A 8 20.38 -5.25 -7.36
C SER A 8 20.96 -4.44 -8.50
N GLN A 9 20.28 -3.36 -8.85
CA GLN A 9 20.75 -2.38 -9.84
C GLN A 9 21.61 -1.28 -9.18
N GLY A 10 22.05 -1.51 -7.93
CA GLY A 10 22.93 -0.62 -7.20
C GLY A 10 22.18 0.38 -6.32
N ARG A 11 22.88 1.47 -5.99
CA ARG A 11 22.43 2.51 -5.08
C ARG A 11 22.33 3.86 -5.78
N ILE A 12 21.25 4.58 -5.52
CA ILE A 12 21.05 5.96 -5.95
C ILE A 12 21.00 6.86 -4.73
N ASP A 13 21.78 7.93 -4.73
CA ASP A 13 21.75 8.98 -3.70
C ASP A 13 21.17 10.25 -4.33
N PHE A 14 20.17 10.84 -3.69
CA PHE A 14 19.58 12.10 -4.16
C PHE A 14 19.16 13.03 -3.03
N ARG A 15 18.99 14.29 -3.39
CA ARG A 15 18.67 15.41 -2.51
C ARG A 15 17.53 16.21 -3.11
N ARG A 16 16.60 16.68 -2.27
CA ARG A 16 15.49 17.53 -2.70
C ARG A 16 15.34 18.71 -1.73
N LYS A 17 15.50 19.91 -2.26
CA LYS A 17 15.17 21.15 -1.55
C LYS A 17 13.69 21.17 -1.19
N MET A 18 13.37 21.67 0.00
CA MET A 18 12.00 21.77 0.48
C MET A 18 11.82 22.97 1.40
N THR A 19 10.58 23.45 1.50
CA THR A 19 10.18 24.48 2.45
C THR A 19 9.32 23.86 3.53
N LEU A 20 9.70 24.07 4.78
CA LEU A 20 8.99 23.59 5.97
C LEU A 20 7.70 24.38 6.21
N PRO A 21 6.75 23.85 7.02
CA PRO A 21 5.53 24.58 7.34
C PRO A 21 5.74 25.95 8.00
N ASP A 22 6.89 26.16 8.64
CA ASP A 22 7.29 27.45 9.24
C ASP A 22 7.97 28.41 8.25
N GLY A 23 8.09 28.02 6.98
CA GLY A 23 8.67 28.81 5.89
C GLY A 23 10.19 28.69 5.74
N ARG A 24 10.88 27.93 6.59
CA ARG A 24 12.34 27.71 6.44
C ARG A 24 12.66 26.73 5.31
N ASP A 25 13.78 26.97 4.63
CA ASP A 25 14.33 26.01 3.67
C ASP A 25 15.13 24.90 4.37
N ASP A 26 14.99 23.67 3.90
CA ASP A 26 15.81 22.53 4.27
C ASP A 26 15.97 21.59 3.06
N GLU A 27 16.66 20.46 3.26
CA GLU A 27 16.94 19.49 2.21
C GLU A 27 16.70 18.05 2.71
N ALA A 28 15.77 17.35 2.04
CA ALA A 28 15.61 15.92 2.22
C ALA A 28 16.78 15.19 1.55
N VAL A 29 17.42 14.27 2.27
CA VAL A 29 18.57 13.49 1.81
C VAL A 29 18.23 12.02 1.89
N VAL A 30 18.35 11.30 0.77
CA VAL A 30 17.85 9.93 0.62
C VAL A 30 18.86 9.05 -0.11
N SER A 31 19.01 7.82 0.35
CA SER A 31 19.68 6.74 -0.39
C SER A 31 18.67 5.65 -0.73
N LEU A 32 18.61 5.23 -2.00
CA LEU A 32 17.80 4.11 -2.47
C LEU A 32 18.70 2.95 -2.89
N ALA A 33 18.39 1.73 -2.45
CA ALA A 33 18.92 0.50 -3.04
C ALA A 33 17.82 -0.15 -3.88
N LEU A 34 18.09 -0.40 -5.17
CA LEU A 34 17.09 -0.88 -6.13
C LEU A 34 17.17 -2.40 -6.31
N PHE A 35 16.00 -3.03 -6.38
CA PHE A 35 15.78 -4.45 -6.67
C PHE A 35 14.64 -4.55 -7.69
N ILE A 36 14.93 -4.18 -8.93
CA ILE A 36 13.99 -4.19 -10.06
C ILE A 36 13.91 -5.60 -10.65
N ASP A 37 12.70 -6.02 -10.94
CA ASP A 37 12.36 -7.32 -11.50
C ASP A 37 11.67 -7.13 -12.85
N PRO A 38 12.34 -7.46 -13.98
CA PRO A 38 11.73 -7.32 -15.30
C PRO A 38 10.51 -8.24 -15.51
N GLU A 39 10.46 -9.39 -14.83
CA GLU A 39 9.36 -10.37 -14.93
C GLU A 39 8.20 -10.01 -13.99
N LEU A 40 8.51 -9.33 -12.88
CA LEU A 40 7.56 -8.85 -11.88
C LEU A 40 7.69 -7.32 -11.65
N PRO A 41 7.48 -6.48 -12.67
CA PRO A 41 7.77 -5.05 -12.59
C PRO A 41 6.98 -4.34 -11.49
N ASP A 42 5.72 -4.71 -11.29
CA ASP A 42 4.87 -4.09 -10.25
C ASP A 42 5.14 -4.63 -8.84
N ALA A 43 5.88 -5.73 -8.72
CA ALA A 43 6.40 -6.23 -7.45
C ALA A 43 7.89 -5.92 -7.26
N SER A 44 8.47 -5.04 -8.08
CA SER A 44 9.81 -4.50 -7.86
C SER A 44 9.88 -3.73 -6.55
N ASN A 45 11.04 -3.73 -5.91
CA ASN A 45 11.21 -3.08 -4.61
C ASN A 45 12.45 -2.19 -4.61
N PHE A 46 12.42 -1.20 -3.74
CA PHE A 46 13.60 -0.48 -3.32
C PHE A 46 13.59 -0.34 -1.81
N ILE A 47 14.78 -0.29 -1.21
CA ILE A 47 14.93 0.11 0.19
C ILE A 47 15.30 1.59 0.19
N CYS A 48 14.60 2.37 1.01
CA CYS A 48 14.82 3.80 1.14
C CYS A 48 15.38 4.13 2.51
N HIS A 49 16.61 4.64 2.58
CA HIS A 49 17.16 5.23 3.79
C HIS A 49 16.95 6.75 3.76
N GLN A 50 16.05 7.22 4.62
CA GLN A 50 15.83 8.64 4.89
C GLN A 50 16.88 9.11 5.90
N HIS A 51 17.82 9.97 5.49
CA HIS A 51 18.87 10.47 6.40
C HIS A 51 18.40 11.63 7.27
N ARG A 52 17.28 12.27 6.89
CA ARG A 52 16.64 13.39 7.60
C ARG A 52 15.15 13.06 7.84
N PRO A 53 14.84 11.99 8.59
CA PRO A 53 13.46 11.52 8.78
C PRO A 53 12.51 12.56 9.38
N GLU A 54 13.03 13.48 10.20
CA GLU A 54 12.28 14.58 10.80
C GLU A 54 11.70 15.57 9.78
N LEU A 55 12.26 15.59 8.56
CA LEU A 55 11.74 16.39 7.44
C LEU A 55 10.68 15.65 6.63
N ILE A 56 10.52 14.34 6.84
CA ILE A 56 9.55 13.48 6.15
C ILE A 56 8.32 13.28 7.04
N TRP A 57 8.52 12.97 8.31
CA TRP A 57 7.46 12.68 9.28
C TRP A 57 7.02 13.93 10.03
N VAL A 58 6.65 14.96 9.29
CA VAL A 58 6.16 16.22 9.86
C VAL A 58 4.74 16.00 10.40
N ARG A 59 4.53 16.22 11.70
CA ARG A 59 3.25 15.95 12.37
C ARG A 59 2.06 16.66 11.71
N GLY A 60 2.26 17.89 11.24
CA GLY A 60 1.21 18.66 10.57
C GLY A 60 0.73 18.05 9.24
N TRP A 61 1.54 17.22 8.58
CA TRP A 61 1.17 16.56 7.32
C TRP A 61 0.51 15.20 7.52
N GLN A 62 0.60 14.63 8.73
CA GLN A 62 0.02 13.33 9.09
C GLN A 62 -1.41 13.46 9.66
N ASN A 63 -1.93 14.68 9.79
CA ASN A 63 -3.29 14.93 10.25
C ASN A 63 -4.21 15.06 9.03
N HIS A 64 -4.75 13.93 8.57
CA HIS A 64 -5.62 13.89 7.40
C HIS A 64 -7.08 14.20 7.81
N PRO A 65 -7.80 15.09 7.10
CA PRO A 65 -9.20 15.39 7.41
C PRO A 65 -10.11 14.15 7.37
N ASN A 66 -9.77 13.14 6.57
CA ASN A 66 -10.52 11.89 6.44
C ASN A 66 -10.17 10.85 7.53
N GLY A 67 -9.36 11.24 8.52
CA GLY A 67 -8.94 10.42 9.64
C GLY A 67 -7.92 9.32 9.29
N ALA A 68 -7.48 9.22 8.03
CA ALA A 68 -6.53 8.19 7.61
C ALA A 68 -5.17 8.40 8.29
N ASP A 69 -4.63 7.38 8.94
CA ASP A 69 -3.41 7.49 9.76
C ASP A 69 -2.47 6.28 9.69
N GLY A 70 -2.77 5.29 8.84
CA GLY A 70 -1.91 4.12 8.66
C GLY A 70 -2.29 3.27 7.46
N ILE A 71 -1.30 2.57 6.90
CA ILE A 71 -1.50 1.53 5.89
C ILE A 71 -1.49 0.19 6.61
N LEU A 72 -2.55 -0.59 6.48
CA LEU A 72 -2.68 -1.90 7.09
C LEU A 72 -2.31 -3.02 6.12
N ALA A 73 -2.63 -2.86 4.84
CA ALA A 73 -2.31 -3.86 3.83
C ALA A 73 -2.10 -3.26 2.44
N ILE A 74 -1.24 -3.89 1.65
CA ILE A 74 -1.21 -3.74 0.19
C ILE A 74 -1.54 -5.10 -0.40
N THR A 75 -2.63 -5.18 -1.17
CA THR A 75 -3.10 -6.41 -1.78
C THR A 75 -2.72 -6.44 -3.26
N TYR A 76 -2.03 -7.50 -3.68
CA TYR A 76 -1.71 -7.82 -5.05
C TYR A 76 -2.70 -8.84 -5.60
N LEU A 77 -3.18 -8.60 -6.81
CA LEU A 77 -3.83 -9.63 -7.61
C LEU A 77 -2.75 -10.42 -8.34
N ALA A 78 -2.57 -11.68 -7.96
CA ALA A 78 -1.54 -12.55 -8.50
C ALA A 78 -1.87 -14.01 -8.22
N ASP A 79 -1.24 -14.92 -8.95
CA ASP A 79 -0.95 -16.25 -8.40
C ASP A 79 0.08 -16.06 -7.27
N PRO A 80 -0.26 -16.38 -6.00
CA PRO A 80 0.61 -16.12 -4.87
C PRO A 80 1.99 -16.81 -4.98
N GLU A 81 2.06 -17.97 -5.61
CA GLU A 81 3.34 -18.70 -5.81
C GLU A 81 4.34 -17.89 -6.63
N ARG A 82 3.86 -17.02 -7.53
CA ARG A 82 4.73 -16.14 -8.33
C ARG A 82 5.43 -15.07 -7.51
N LEU A 83 4.84 -14.65 -6.38
CA LEU A 83 5.40 -13.60 -5.52
C LEU A 83 6.18 -14.18 -4.33
N GLU A 84 5.92 -15.43 -3.96
CA GLU A 84 6.51 -16.07 -2.78
C GLU A 84 8.04 -16.06 -2.74
N PRO A 85 8.79 -16.50 -3.77
CA PRO A 85 10.26 -16.54 -3.71
C PRO A 85 10.86 -15.17 -3.43
N ARG A 86 10.29 -14.15 -4.10
CA ARG A 86 10.71 -12.76 -3.98
C ARG A 86 10.42 -12.22 -2.59
N TRP A 87 9.20 -12.40 -2.08
CA TRP A 87 8.85 -11.93 -0.73
C TRP A 87 9.64 -12.65 0.35
N ARG A 88 9.93 -13.95 0.19
CA ARG A 88 10.81 -14.69 1.12
C ARG A 88 12.24 -14.15 1.11
N ALA A 89 12.77 -13.73 -0.04
CA ALA A 89 14.09 -13.11 -0.10
C ALA A 89 14.15 -11.72 0.59
N ILE A 90 13.00 -11.03 0.74
CA ILE A 90 12.87 -9.72 1.40
C ILE A 90 12.57 -9.88 2.90
N TYR A 91 11.56 -10.69 3.24
CA TYR A 91 10.97 -10.77 4.58
C TYR A 91 11.23 -12.11 5.30
N GLY A 92 11.81 -13.10 4.63
CA GLY A 92 12.19 -14.38 5.22
C GLY A 92 11.00 -15.17 5.78
N ASN A 93 11.11 -15.55 7.05
CA ASN A 93 10.10 -16.36 7.75
C ASN A 93 8.82 -15.59 8.12
N ALA A 94 8.78 -14.27 7.89
CA ALA A 94 7.58 -13.47 8.04
C ALA A 94 6.59 -13.64 6.87
N VAL A 95 6.95 -14.46 5.86
CA VAL A 95 6.08 -14.83 4.75
C VAL A 95 5.37 -16.15 5.05
N THR A 96 4.05 -16.14 5.09
CA THR A 96 3.20 -17.28 5.41
C THR A 96 1.98 -17.33 4.52
N TYR A 97 1.40 -18.53 4.34
CA TYR A 97 0.07 -18.66 3.74
C TYR A 97 -1.02 -18.56 4.81
N ASN A 98 -2.06 -17.80 4.51
CA ASN A 98 -3.30 -17.72 5.28
C ASN A 98 -4.46 -18.15 4.38
N GLY A 99 -4.82 -19.43 4.45
CA GLY A 99 -5.67 -20.05 3.43
C GLY A 99 -4.99 -20.03 2.07
N ALA A 100 -5.65 -19.46 1.06
CA ALA A 100 -5.11 -19.30 -0.29
C ALA A 100 -4.26 -18.02 -0.47
N ALA A 101 -4.28 -17.09 0.50
CA ALA A 101 -3.52 -15.85 0.41
C ALA A 101 -2.08 -16.05 0.88
N LEU A 102 -1.12 -15.49 0.14
CA LEU A 102 0.25 -15.32 0.63
C LEU A 102 0.34 -13.98 1.35
N GLU A 103 0.89 -13.97 2.56
CA GLU A 103 1.04 -12.75 3.36
C GLU A 103 2.50 -12.59 3.80
N ALA A 104 3.01 -11.35 3.76
CA ALA A 104 4.30 -10.97 4.32
C ALA A 104 4.09 -9.91 5.40
N ASP A 105 4.40 -10.25 6.67
CA ASP A 105 4.38 -9.30 7.78
C ASP A 105 5.58 -8.33 7.67
N THR A 106 5.28 -7.07 7.39
CA THR A 106 6.27 -5.99 7.24
C THR A 106 6.58 -5.28 8.55
N ARG A 107 5.94 -5.68 9.67
CA ARG A 107 5.92 -5.05 11.00
C ARG A 107 5.18 -3.72 11.09
N CYS A 108 4.75 -3.15 9.97
CA CYS A 108 3.93 -1.94 9.90
C CYS A 108 2.66 -2.13 9.05
N GLY A 109 2.30 -3.39 8.79
CA GLY A 109 1.21 -3.78 7.88
C GLY A 109 1.58 -5.08 7.17
N VAL A 110 0.74 -5.52 6.23
CA VAL A 110 0.96 -6.76 5.47
C VAL A 110 1.00 -6.50 3.97
N LEU A 111 1.92 -7.16 3.26
CA LEU A 111 1.74 -7.41 1.83
C LEU A 111 0.91 -8.67 1.69
N ARG A 112 -0.08 -8.67 0.82
CA ARG A 112 -0.96 -9.83 0.57
C ARG A 112 -1.04 -10.10 -0.92
N ALA A 113 -0.99 -11.35 -1.33
CA ALA A 113 -1.26 -11.77 -2.71
C ALA A 113 -2.46 -12.71 -2.72
N ILE A 114 -3.44 -12.42 -3.55
CA ILE A 114 -4.67 -13.18 -3.69
C ILE A 114 -5.01 -13.41 -5.16
N ASP A 115 -5.75 -14.48 -5.44
CA ASP A 115 -6.25 -14.77 -6.77
C ASP A 115 -7.51 -13.95 -7.12
N ALA A 116 -7.96 -14.04 -8.37
CA ALA A 116 -9.11 -13.29 -8.87
C ALA A 116 -10.43 -13.70 -8.21
N ALA A 117 -10.57 -14.97 -7.83
CA ALA A 117 -11.76 -15.47 -7.14
C ALA A 117 -11.88 -14.86 -5.74
N THR A 118 -10.78 -14.83 -4.99
CA THR A 118 -10.70 -14.21 -3.67
C THR A 118 -10.91 -12.70 -3.77
N ALA A 119 -10.31 -12.04 -4.78
CA ALA A 119 -10.51 -10.60 -5.00
C ALA A 119 -11.98 -10.25 -5.27
N ALA A 120 -12.68 -11.04 -6.09
CA ALA A 120 -14.11 -10.82 -6.37
C ALA A 120 -14.99 -10.98 -5.11
N LEU A 121 -14.60 -11.85 -4.18
CA LEU A 121 -15.27 -12.02 -2.89
C LEU A 121 -14.93 -10.89 -1.90
N GLU A 122 -13.68 -10.42 -1.86
CA GLU A 122 -13.24 -9.36 -0.93
C GLU A 122 -13.69 -7.94 -1.36
N PHE A 123 -13.95 -7.71 -2.64
CA PHE A 123 -14.34 -6.42 -3.23
C PHE A 123 -15.63 -6.52 -4.08
N PRO A 124 -16.75 -6.99 -3.50
CA PRO A 124 -17.98 -7.25 -4.26
C PRO A 124 -18.56 -5.95 -4.83
N GLY A 125 -18.82 -5.94 -6.13
CA GLY A 125 -19.43 -4.79 -6.83
C GLY A 125 -18.50 -3.59 -7.02
N VAL A 126 -17.21 -3.74 -6.72
CA VAL A 126 -16.17 -2.74 -7.02
C VAL A 126 -15.37 -3.22 -8.22
N GLU A 127 -15.17 -2.36 -9.21
CA GLU A 127 -14.27 -2.68 -10.31
C GLU A 127 -12.83 -2.85 -9.80
N LEU A 128 -12.11 -3.85 -10.33
CA LEU A 128 -10.69 -4.00 -10.04
C LEU A 128 -9.88 -3.03 -10.92
N PRO A 129 -8.70 -2.59 -10.47
CA PRO A 129 -7.81 -1.76 -11.28
C PRO A 129 -7.57 -2.28 -12.69
N ALA A 130 -7.55 -1.37 -13.65
CA ALA A 130 -7.32 -1.69 -15.05
C ALA A 130 -5.83 -1.95 -15.31
N ILE A 131 -5.52 -2.96 -16.12
CA ILE A 131 -4.16 -3.25 -16.57
C ILE A 131 -4.15 -3.58 -18.06
N THR A 132 -3.14 -3.08 -18.78
CA THR A 132 -3.02 -3.29 -20.24
C THR A 132 -2.59 -4.73 -20.58
N ARG A 133 -1.84 -5.38 -19.68
CA ARG A 133 -1.37 -6.76 -19.82
C ARG A 133 -1.47 -7.44 -18.47
N GLU A 134 -2.09 -8.61 -18.44
CA GLU A 134 -2.26 -9.36 -17.20
C GLU A 134 -0.90 -9.75 -16.61
N ARG A 135 -0.66 -9.29 -15.39
CA ARG A 135 0.53 -9.57 -14.58
C ARG A 135 0.20 -9.32 -13.10
N PRO A 136 1.01 -9.83 -12.16
CA PRO A 136 0.88 -9.48 -10.76
C PRO A 136 0.94 -7.95 -10.58
N HIS A 137 -0.05 -7.37 -9.91
CA HIS A 137 -0.12 -5.93 -9.66
C HIS A 137 -0.91 -5.63 -8.38
N ALA A 138 -0.61 -4.50 -7.73
CA ALA A 138 -1.36 -4.06 -6.56
C ALA A 138 -2.77 -3.61 -6.98
N ILE A 139 -3.79 -4.10 -6.27
CA ILE A 139 -5.19 -3.77 -6.52
C ILE A 139 -5.85 -2.96 -5.41
N SER A 140 -5.33 -3.03 -4.18
CA SER A 140 -5.93 -2.36 -3.03
C SER A 140 -4.89 -1.91 -2.01
N ILE A 141 -5.15 -0.75 -1.39
CA ILE A 141 -4.47 -0.24 -0.21
C ILE A 141 -5.49 -0.19 0.92
N ARG A 142 -5.30 -1.03 1.94
CA ARG A 142 -6.11 -0.96 3.15
C ARG A 142 -5.55 0.10 4.09
N LEU A 143 -6.40 1.04 4.47
CA LEU A 143 -6.07 2.20 5.30
C LEU A 143 -6.82 2.13 6.62
N ARG A 144 -6.12 2.41 7.71
CA ARG A 144 -6.77 2.71 8.99
C ARG A 144 -7.28 4.14 8.93
N THR A 145 -8.52 4.35 9.37
CA THR A 145 -9.06 5.67 9.72
C THR A 145 -9.51 5.69 11.16
N THR A 146 -9.34 6.84 11.82
CA THR A 146 -9.84 7.08 13.18
C THR A 146 -11.36 7.17 13.25
N SER A 147 -12.04 7.46 12.13
CA SER A 147 -13.49 7.65 12.08
C SER A 147 -14.03 7.42 10.67
N LEU A 148 -14.75 6.32 10.46
CA LEU A 148 -15.48 6.09 9.20
C LEU A 148 -16.60 7.12 9.01
N ASN A 149 -17.14 7.71 10.08
CA ASN A 149 -18.15 8.76 9.97
C ASN A 149 -17.55 10.05 9.37
N ASP A 150 -16.37 10.45 9.83
CA ASP A 150 -15.69 11.63 9.29
C ASP A 150 -15.23 11.38 7.85
N LEU A 151 -14.69 10.19 7.57
CA LEU A 151 -14.38 9.75 6.21
C LEU A 151 -15.59 9.90 5.29
N ARG A 152 -16.75 9.33 5.65
CA ARG A 152 -17.99 9.43 4.86
C ARG A 152 -18.42 10.87 4.64
N ALA A 153 -18.36 11.70 5.68
CA ALA A 153 -18.71 13.12 5.59
C ALA A 153 -17.80 13.87 4.60
N ILE A 154 -16.51 13.55 4.58
CA ILE A 154 -15.56 14.11 3.60
C ILE A 154 -15.85 13.61 2.20
N LEU A 155 -16.05 12.32 2.00
CA LEU A 155 -16.35 11.74 0.69
C LEU A 155 -17.63 12.35 0.11
N ALA A 156 -18.70 12.42 0.91
CA ALA A 156 -19.96 13.03 0.51
C ALA A 156 -19.82 14.52 0.17
N ARG A 157 -19.10 15.29 1.00
CA ARG A 157 -18.87 16.72 0.75
C ARG A 157 -18.12 16.99 -0.56
N ASN A 158 -17.26 16.06 -0.99
CA ASN A 158 -16.47 16.20 -2.20
C ASN A 158 -17.04 15.40 -3.39
N ASP A 159 -18.27 14.87 -3.27
CA ASP A 159 -18.94 14.07 -4.30
C ASP A 159 -18.10 12.86 -4.77
N VAL A 160 -17.40 12.22 -3.83
CA VAL A 160 -16.60 11.02 -4.10
C VAL A 160 -17.46 9.78 -3.86
N ALA A 161 -17.81 9.10 -4.94
CA ALA A 161 -18.50 7.82 -4.89
C ALA A 161 -17.70 6.78 -4.11
N HIS A 162 -18.39 6.00 -3.28
CA HIS A 162 -17.79 4.95 -2.47
C HIS A 162 -18.77 3.80 -2.25
N HIS A 163 -18.22 2.62 -1.95
CA HIS A 163 -18.97 1.41 -1.63
C HIS A 163 -18.86 1.11 -0.14
N GLU A 164 -19.93 0.58 0.43
CA GLU A 164 -19.98 0.17 1.83
C GLU A 164 -19.97 -1.35 1.91
N ILE A 165 -19.05 -1.90 2.71
CA ILE A 165 -19.11 -3.28 3.15
C ILE A 165 -19.46 -3.25 4.62
N ARG A 166 -20.64 -3.81 4.95
CA ARG A 166 -21.14 -3.91 6.32
C ARG A 166 -21.35 -5.37 6.64
N GLY A 167 -20.88 -5.81 7.79
CA GLY A 167 -21.07 -7.17 8.24
C GLY A 167 -21.16 -7.27 9.75
N HIS A 168 -21.91 -8.25 10.23
CA HIS A 168 -22.00 -8.53 11.67
C HIS A 168 -20.71 -9.16 12.23
N GLU A 169 -19.98 -9.91 11.38
CA GLU A 169 -18.78 -10.66 11.77
C GLU A 169 -17.48 -10.08 11.19
N ILE A 170 -17.58 -9.08 10.31
CA ILE A 170 -16.44 -8.38 9.71
C ILE A 170 -16.53 -6.89 10.03
N PRO A 171 -15.39 -6.20 10.22
CA PRO A 171 -15.40 -4.75 10.40
C PRO A 171 -16.07 -4.06 9.21
N ASP A 172 -16.79 -2.96 9.49
CA ASP A 172 -17.28 -2.06 8.45
C ASP A 172 -16.10 -1.53 7.61
N ARG A 173 -16.28 -1.48 6.29
CA ARG A 173 -15.30 -0.95 5.35
C ARG A 173 -15.96 0.06 4.41
N VAL A 174 -15.21 1.09 4.05
CA VAL A 174 -15.58 2.05 3.00
C VAL A 174 -14.56 1.93 1.88
N LEU A 175 -15.00 1.62 0.67
CA LEU A 175 -14.15 1.44 -0.50
C LEU A 175 -14.31 2.60 -1.47
N VAL A 176 -13.20 3.22 -1.88
CA VAL A 176 -13.17 4.14 -3.02
C VAL A 176 -12.63 3.39 -4.23
N ALA A 177 -13.38 3.42 -5.33
CA ALA A 177 -13.09 2.67 -6.54
C ALA A 177 -11.85 3.21 -7.30
N PRO A 178 -11.17 2.36 -8.11
CA PRO A 178 -9.93 2.71 -8.79
C PRO A 178 -10.01 3.98 -9.65
N HIS A 179 -11.11 4.19 -10.38
CA HIS A 179 -11.29 5.37 -11.23
C HIS A 179 -11.22 6.70 -10.46
N ALA A 180 -11.58 6.70 -9.16
CA ALA A 180 -11.54 7.87 -8.29
C ALA A 180 -10.25 7.96 -7.45
N ALA A 181 -9.38 6.94 -7.52
CA ALA A 181 -8.25 6.77 -6.62
C ALA A 181 -6.94 6.40 -7.35
N GLY A 182 -6.76 6.84 -8.59
CA GLY A 182 -5.49 6.64 -9.31
C GLY A 182 -5.21 5.19 -9.67
N ASN A 183 -6.25 4.44 -10.03
CA ASN A 183 -6.18 3.03 -10.42
C ASN A 183 -5.81 2.07 -9.28
N VAL A 184 -6.28 2.34 -8.05
CA VAL A 184 -6.22 1.40 -6.92
C VAL A 184 -7.46 1.53 -6.04
N ILE A 185 -7.90 0.45 -5.41
CA ILE A 185 -8.99 0.51 -4.42
C ILE A 185 -8.42 1.08 -3.11
N LEU A 186 -8.97 2.18 -2.60
CA LEU A 186 -8.71 2.60 -1.22
C LEU A 186 -9.73 1.95 -0.30
N ASP A 187 -9.26 1.07 0.58
CA ASP A 187 -10.08 0.25 1.47
C ASP A 187 -9.94 0.75 2.91
N PHE A 188 -10.88 1.57 3.37
CA PHE A 188 -10.82 2.17 4.69
C PHE A 188 -11.51 1.31 5.73
N VAL A 189 -10.83 1.10 6.87
CA VAL A 189 -11.38 0.42 8.04
C VAL A 189 -11.15 1.27 9.28
N GLN A 190 -12.07 1.20 10.23
CA GLN A 190 -11.86 1.77 11.56
C GLN A 190 -11.42 0.67 12.52
N SER A 191 -10.25 0.84 13.10
CA SER A 191 -9.75 -0.01 14.18
C SER A 191 -9.84 0.77 15.49
N ILE A 192 -10.30 0.12 16.56
CA ILE A 192 -10.42 0.69 17.90
C ILE A 192 -9.04 0.73 18.57
#